data_AF-A0AAU2LFX3-F1
#
_entry.id   AF-A0AAU2LFX3-F1
#
_cell.length_a   1.000
_cell.length_b   1.000
_cell.length_c   1.000
_cell.angle_alpha   90.00
_cell.angle_beta   90.00
_cell.angle_gamma   90.00
#
_symmetry.space_group_name_H-M   'P 1'
#
loop_
_entity.id
_entity.type
_entity.pdbx_description
1 polymer ?
#
loop_
_entity_poly.entity_id
_entity_poly.type
_entity_poly.pdbx_seq_one_letter_code
_entity_poly.pdbx_strand_id
1 'polypeptide(L)'
;MPLRPDAARQLAEYLTPAGSGHPWTGARFSSAWGTRDVLDTTFVQPGLVAEISADTSVDWGGVYRHPIRYVGLLLDASVDDVPRFGEGPAAGAG
;
A
#
# COMPACT_ATOMS: atom_id res chain seq x y z
N MET A 1 -0.43 2.67 11.05
CA MET A 1 -1.08 3.96 11.35
C MET A 1 -1.94 4.33 10.16
N PRO A 2 -3.19 4.78 10.36
CA PRO A 2 -4.00 5.30 9.26
C PRO A 2 -3.35 6.55 8.65
N LEU A 3 -3.70 6.86 7.40
CA LEU A 3 -3.27 8.10 6.76
C LEU A 3 -3.78 9.31 7.55
N ARG A 4 -3.03 10.42 7.46
CA ARG A 4 -3.54 11.72 7.94
C ARG A 4 -4.80 12.08 7.14
N PRO A 5 -5.84 12.67 7.76
CA PRO A 5 -7.10 12.96 7.08
C PRO A 5 -6.97 13.75 5.77
N ASP A 6 -6.11 14.77 5.74
CA ASP A 6 -5.88 15.55 4.51
C ASP A 6 -5.21 14.74 3.41
N ALA A 7 -4.24 13.89 3.75
CA ALA A 7 -3.59 13.00 2.79
C ALA A 7 -4.58 11.96 2.24
N ALA A 8 -5.48 11.45 3.08
CA ALA A 8 -6.54 10.53 2.65
C ALA A 8 -7.50 11.21 1.67
N ARG A 9 -7.91 12.46 1.95
CA ARG A 9 -8.78 13.23 1.07
C ARG A 9 -8.11 13.53 -0.27
N GLN A 10 -6.86 13.98 -0.25
CA GLN A 10 -6.09 14.23 -1.47
C GLN A 10 -5.92 12.96 -2.31
N LEU A 11 -5.60 11.82 -1.68
CA LEU A 11 -5.51 10.55 -2.38
C LEU A 11 -6.86 10.17 -3.02
N ALA A 12 -7.95 10.34 -2.29
CA ALA A 12 -9.29 10.00 -2.76
C ALA A 12 -9.72 10.77 -4.02
N GLU A 13 -9.22 11.99 -4.23
CA GLU A 13 -9.49 12.79 -5.44
C GLU A 13 -9.00 12.12 -6.73
N TYR A 14 -8.00 11.23 -6.65
CA TYR A 14 -7.44 10.52 -7.81
C TYR A 14 -7.97 9.08 -7.96
N LEU A 15 -8.63 8.53 -6.94
CA LEU A 15 -9.05 7.14 -6.94
C LEU A 15 -10.29 6.93 -7.82
N THR A 16 -10.19 5.99 -8.75
CA THR A 16 -11.33 5.53 -9.55
C THR A 16 -11.78 4.16 -9.06
N PRO A 17 -13.08 3.94 -8.79
CA PRO A 17 -13.60 2.63 -8.41
C PRO A 17 -13.23 1.54 -9.41
N ALA A 18 -12.96 0.33 -8.91
CA ALA A 18 -12.65 -0.80 -9.77
C ALA A 18 -13.87 -1.25 -10.57
N GLY A 19 -13.63 -1.76 -11.77
CA GLY A 19 -14.64 -2.44 -12.59
C GLY A 19 -14.91 -3.87 -12.11
N SER A 20 -15.89 -4.53 -12.74
CA SER A 20 -16.32 -5.90 -12.40
C SER A 20 -15.26 -6.99 -12.61
N GLY A 21 -14.19 -6.69 -13.35
CA GLY A 21 -13.07 -7.61 -13.62
C GLY A 21 -11.88 -7.49 -12.66
N HIS A 22 -12.03 -6.79 -11.52
CA HIS A 22 -10.91 -6.59 -10.61
C HIS A 22 -10.39 -7.93 -10.05
N PRO A 23 -9.07 -8.19 -10.07
CA PRO A 23 -8.50 -9.48 -9.71
C PRO A 23 -8.78 -9.91 -8.27
N TRP A 24 -9.11 -8.95 -7.38
CA TRP A 24 -9.37 -9.20 -5.97
C TRP A 24 -10.86 -9.20 -5.61
N THR A 25 -11.76 -9.22 -6.59
CA THR A 25 -13.20 -9.33 -6.34
C THR A 25 -13.49 -10.56 -5.47
N GLY A 26 -14.13 -10.35 -4.31
CA GLY A 26 -14.44 -11.41 -3.33
C GLY A 26 -13.35 -11.70 -2.29
N ALA A 27 -12.18 -11.05 -2.37
CA ALA A 27 -11.15 -11.16 -1.34
C ALA A 27 -11.62 -10.57 0.00
N ARG A 28 -11.13 -11.15 1.11
CA ARG A 28 -11.37 -10.67 2.47
C ARG A 28 -10.04 -10.40 3.15
N PHE A 29 -9.95 -9.24 3.81
CA PHE A 29 -8.75 -8.82 4.54
C PHE A 29 -9.07 -8.72 6.03
N SER A 30 -8.18 -9.20 6.90
CA SER A 30 -8.32 -8.99 8.33
C SER A 30 -7.79 -7.60 8.71
N SER A 31 -8.43 -6.92 9.66
CA SER A 31 -8.04 -5.56 10.07
C SER A 31 -6.71 -5.53 10.86
N ALA A 32 -6.34 -6.66 11.46
CA ALA A 32 -5.07 -6.87 12.15
C ALA A 32 -4.68 -8.35 12.15
N TRP A 33 -3.48 -8.67 12.62
CA TRP A 33 -3.10 -10.05 12.89
C TRP A 33 -3.86 -10.61 14.09
N GLY A 34 -4.29 -11.87 13.99
CA GLY A 34 -4.98 -12.58 15.07
C GLY A 34 -6.45 -12.20 15.29
N THR A 35 -6.96 -11.15 14.63
CA THR A 35 -8.39 -10.82 14.66
C THR A 35 -9.17 -11.51 13.53
N ARG A 36 -10.46 -11.76 13.78
CA ARG A 36 -11.44 -12.19 12.78
C ARG A 36 -12.19 -11.01 12.15
N ASP A 37 -11.92 -9.79 12.58
CA ASP A 37 -12.56 -8.60 12.05
C ASP A 37 -12.14 -8.38 10.59
N VAL A 38 -13.14 -8.34 9.70
CA VAL A 38 -12.94 -8.16 8.27
C VAL A 38 -12.93 -6.66 7.96
N LEU A 39 -11.93 -6.23 7.21
CA LEU A 39 -11.81 -4.86 6.72
C LEU A 39 -12.84 -4.60 5.63
N ASP A 40 -13.63 -3.53 5.79
CA ASP A 40 -14.44 -3.00 4.69
C ASP A 40 -13.51 -2.37 3.65
N THR A 41 -13.48 -2.94 2.45
CA THR A 41 -12.46 -2.64 1.43
C THR A 41 -13.13 -2.23 0.13
N THR A 42 -12.78 -1.05 -0.37
CA THR A 42 -13.16 -0.59 -1.72
C THR A 42 -12.00 -0.83 -2.67
N PHE A 43 -12.22 -1.60 -3.73
CA PHE A 43 -11.22 -1.79 -4.79
C PHE A 43 -11.23 -0.62 -5.78
N VAL A 44 -10.05 -0.29 -6.29
CA VAL A 44 -9.81 0.82 -7.21
C VAL A 44 -9.04 0.35 -8.44
N GLN A 45 -9.05 1.13 -9.51
CA GLN A 45 -8.21 0.87 -10.67
C GLN A 45 -6.72 0.92 -10.27
N PRO A 46 -5.91 -0.11 -10.56
CA PRO A 46 -4.50 -0.18 -10.13
C PRO A 46 -3.60 0.61 -11.09
N GLY A 47 -3.90 1.89 -11.34
CA GLY A 47 -3.19 2.74 -12.30
C GLY A 47 -2.36 3.86 -11.69
N LEU A 48 -2.35 4.00 -10.36
CA LEU A 48 -1.64 5.06 -9.66
C LEU A 48 -0.39 4.52 -8.96
N VAL A 49 0.68 5.31 -8.97
CA VAL A 49 1.91 5.04 -8.23
C VAL A 49 2.01 5.98 -7.03
N ALA A 50 2.37 5.41 -5.88
CA ALA A 50 2.61 6.14 -4.65
C ALA A 50 3.99 5.81 -4.09
N GLU A 51 4.67 6.82 -3.58
CA GLU A 51 5.89 6.62 -2.80
C GLU A 51 5.53 6.33 -1.35
N ILE A 52 6.25 5.35 -0.81
CA ILE A 52 6.19 4.97 0.59
C ILE A 52 7.60 4.99 1.18
N SER A 53 7.68 5.36 2.45
CA SER A 53 8.86 5.16 3.26
C SER A 53 8.64 3.93 4.12
N ALA A 54 9.51 2.93 3.97
CA ALA A 54 9.53 1.73 4.80
C ALA A 54 10.79 1.73 5.66
N ASP A 55 10.62 1.41 6.94
CA ASP A 55 11.70 1.22 7.90
C ASP A 55 11.87 -0.29 8.13
N THR A 56 13.10 -0.80 8.08
CA THR A 56 13.43 -2.23 8.26
C THR A 56 13.76 -2.60 9.70
N SER A 57 13.49 -1.71 10.66
CA SER A 57 13.90 -1.90 12.04
C SER A 57 13.33 -3.16 12.69
N VAL A 58 14.25 -3.91 13.28
CA VAL A 58 13.99 -5.04 14.16
C VAL A 58 14.11 -4.53 15.59
N ASP A 59 13.08 -4.73 16.41
CA ASP A 59 13.20 -4.35 17.82
C ASP A 59 14.11 -5.31 18.60
N TRP A 60 14.45 -4.95 19.84
CA TRP A 60 15.33 -5.75 20.71
C TRP A 60 14.83 -7.19 20.96
N GLY A 61 13.56 -7.50 20.68
CA GLY A 61 12.97 -8.82 20.79
C GLY A 61 13.00 -9.63 19.49
N GLY A 62 13.64 -9.14 18.43
CA GLY A 62 13.64 -9.78 17.11
C GLY A 62 12.33 -9.59 16.34
N VAL A 63 11.44 -8.70 16.80
CA VAL A 63 10.18 -8.44 16.11
C VAL A 63 10.41 -7.40 15.03
N TYR A 64 10.19 -7.82 13.79
CA TYR A 64 10.11 -6.92 12.66
C TYR A 64 8.95 -5.95 12.83
N ARG A 65 9.27 -4.68 13.07
CA ARG A 65 8.30 -3.60 12.96
C ARG A 65 8.67 -2.90 11.70
N HIS A 66 8.02 -3.23 10.59
CA HIS A 66 8.21 -2.52 9.34
C HIS A 66 7.14 -1.41 9.25
N PRO A 67 7.27 -0.25 9.93
CA PRO A 67 6.31 0.81 9.74
C PRO A 67 6.48 1.34 8.32
N ILE A 68 5.39 1.27 7.58
CA ILE A 68 5.27 1.90 6.27
C ILE A 68 4.54 3.23 6.46
N ARG A 69 5.08 4.29 5.85
CA ARG A 69 4.49 5.63 5.83
C ARG A 69 4.25 6.04 4.38
N TYR A 70 3.07 6.57 4.12
CA TYR A 70 2.75 7.19 2.84
C TYR A 70 3.46 8.54 2.70
N VAL A 71 4.14 8.74 1.57
CA VAL A 71 4.83 9.98 1.23
C VAL A 71 3.95 10.84 0.32
N GLY A 72 3.48 10.28 -0.79
CA GLY A 72 2.65 10.99 -1.77
C GLY A 72 2.39 10.18 -3.03
N LEU A 73 1.47 10.67 -3.88
CA LEU A 73 1.28 10.18 -5.23
C LEU A 73 2.36 10.72 -6.16
N LEU A 74 2.84 9.87 -7.07
CA LEU A 74 3.76 10.26 -8.14
C LEU A 74 2.93 10.39 -9.42
N LEU A 75 2.35 11.58 -9.63
CA LEU A 75 1.42 11.82 -10.74
C LEU A 75 2.10 11.78 -12.12
N ASP A 76 3.42 11.97 -12.16
CA ASP A 76 4.22 11.90 -13.38
C ASP A 76 4.77 10.48 -13.65
N ALA A 77 4.44 9.48 -12.82
CA ALA A 77 4.90 8.10 -12.96
C ALA A 77 3.78 7.14 -13.41
N SER A 78 4.13 6.18 -14.27
CA SER A 78 3.29 5.07 -14.69
C SER A 78 3.60 3.81 -13.87
N VAL A 79 2.64 2.89 -13.82
CA VAL A 79 2.83 1.55 -13.23
C VAL A 79 3.95 0.78 -13.94
N ASP A 80 4.15 1.02 -15.23
CA ASP A 80 5.22 0.38 -16.00
C ASP A 80 6.62 0.89 -15.62
N ASP A 81 6.72 2.03 -14.94
CA ASP A 81 7.99 2.58 -14.43
C ASP A 81 8.41 1.92 -13.11
N VAL A 82 7.52 1.13 -12.49
CA VAL A 82 7.78 0.44 -11.22
C VAL A 82 8.30 -0.98 -11.50
N PRO A 83 9.50 -1.34 -11.02
CA PRO A 83 10.01 -2.70 -11.17
C PRO A 83 9.02 -3.72 -10.59
N ARG A 84 8.80 -4.82 -11.30
CA ARG A 84 7.97 -5.89 -10.76
C ARG A 84 8.66 -6.52 -9.56
N PHE A 85 7.86 -7.17 -8.72
CA PHE A 85 8.39 -7.89 -7.58
C PHE A 85 9.46 -8.91 -8.03
N GLY A 86 10.69 -8.75 -7.53
CA GLY A 86 11.85 -9.58 -7.89
C GLY A 86 12.71 -9.04 -9.06
N GLU A 87 12.29 -7.97 -9.74
CA GLU A 87 13.02 -7.36 -10.87
C GLU A 87 13.76 -6.06 -10.50
N GLY A 88 13.50 -5.51 -9.31
CA GLY A 88 14.17 -4.30 -8.79
C GLY A 88 15.54 -4.56 -8.14
N PRO A 89 16.30 -3.49 -7.82
CA PRO A 89 17.53 -3.64 -7.03
C PRO A 89 17.21 -4.37 -5.73
N ALA A 90 18.08 -5.31 -5.33
CA ALA A 90 17.97 -6.01 -4.06
C ALA A 90 17.76 -4.95 -2.96
N ALA A 91 16.75 -5.15 -2.10
CA ALA A 91 16.41 -4.22 -1.03
C ALA A 91 17.71 -3.75 -0.35
N GLY A 92 17.95 -2.44 -0.37
CA GLY A 92 19.14 -1.86 0.24
C GLY A 92 19.17 -2.30 1.70
N ALA A 93 20.25 -2.95 2.11
CA ALA A 93 20.48 -3.29 3.50
C ALA A 93 20.60 -1.97 4.30
N GLY A 94 19.47 -1.55 4.87
CA GLY A 94 19.39 -0.49 5.87
C GLY A 94 19.55 -1.07 7.26
#